data_AF-A0A6I7YFX5-F1
#
_entry.id   AF-A0A6I7YFX5-F1
#
_cell.length_a   1.000
_cell.length_b   1.000
_cell.length_c   1.000
_cell.angle_alpha   90.00
_cell.angle_beta   90.00
_cell.angle_gamma   90.00
#
_symmetry.space_group_name_H-M   'P 1'
#
loop_
_entity.id
_entity.type
_entity.pdbx_description
1 polymer ?
#
loop_
_entity_poly.entity_id
_entity_poly.type
_entity_poly.pdbx_seq_one_letter_code
_entity_poly.pdbx_strand_id
1 'polypeptide(L)'
;MTDAVEAEDAVKNRCLRAARMLASCVSYFVERVSFGAVNVDDCVDVFLREGPHKPDIVISLTCLHHVETEDSTAVQGSFIDEILVEHLPRLPHPWPDDAIGLIDRSSELPELVRLRIAGPSEVDVVASCLTVYTAMSDDEASMPLQG
;
A
#
# COMPACT_ATOMS: atom_id res chain seq x y z
N MET A 1 -1.30 -26.18 -14.75
CA MET A 1 0.04 -25.85 -14.24
C MET A 1 0.55 -24.51 -14.76
N THR A 2 0.03 -23.97 -15.86
CA THR A 2 0.39 -22.65 -16.42
C THR A 2 -0.25 -21.48 -15.66
N ASP A 3 -1.54 -21.57 -15.31
CA ASP A 3 -2.27 -20.48 -14.61
C ASP A 3 -1.65 -20.06 -13.26
N ALA A 4 -1.12 -21.00 -12.49
CA ALA A 4 -0.56 -20.71 -11.17
C ALA A 4 0.76 -19.91 -11.27
N VAL A 5 1.61 -20.27 -12.24
CA VAL A 5 2.88 -19.57 -12.50
C VAL A 5 2.62 -18.16 -13.05
N GLU A 6 1.62 -18.02 -13.94
CA GLU A 6 1.21 -16.71 -14.47
C GLU A 6 0.60 -15.82 -13.38
N ALA A 7 -0.14 -16.39 -12.43
CA ALA A 7 -0.70 -15.66 -11.29
C ALA A 7 0.38 -15.23 -10.28
N GLU A 8 1.39 -16.07 -10.04
CA GLU A 8 2.54 -15.76 -9.17
C GLU A 8 3.39 -14.62 -9.78
N ASP A 9 3.69 -14.70 -11.07
CA ASP A 9 4.37 -13.61 -11.78
C ASP A 9 3.54 -12.31 -11.77
N ALA A 10 2.20 -12.40 -11.75
CA ALA A 10 1.34 -11.22 -11.70
C ALA A 10 1.44 -10.45 -10.37
N VAL A 11 1.47 -11.12 -9.21
CA VAL A 11 1.61 -10.45 -7.90
C VAL A 11 2.99 -9.80 -7.80
N LYS A 12 4.05 -10.53 -8.12
CA LYS A 12 5.42 -10.01 -8.12
C LYS A 12 5.58 -8.80 -9.04
N ASN A 13 5.04 -8.85 -10.26
CA ASN A 13 5.08 -7.73 -11.21
C ASN A 13 4.28 -6.52 -10.71
N ARG A 14 3.13 -6.74 -10.05
CA ARG A 14 2.37 -5.66 -9.40
C ARG A 14 3.18 -4.99 -8.29
N CYS A 15 3.82 -5.76 -7.41
CA CYS A 15 4.68 -5.22 -6.36
C CYS A 15 5.82 -4.38 -6.96
N LEU A 16 6.50 -4.90 -7.97
CA LEU A 16 7.60 -4.19 -8.64
C LEU A 16 7.13 -2.88 -9.30
N ARG A 17 5.96 -2.89 -9.94
CA ARG A 17 5.39 -1.68 -10.55
C ARG A 17 4.99 -0.65 -9.50
N ALA A 18 4.35 -1.09 -8.42
CA ALA A 18 3.97 -0.22 -7.31
C ALA A 18 5.19 0.39 -6.62
N ALA A 19 6.22 -0.42 -6.32
CA ALA A 19 7.48 0.06 -5.76
C ALA A 19 8.11 1.17 -6.63
N ARG A 20 8.11 1.00 -7.96
CA ARG A 20 8.61 2.03 -8.88
C ARG A 20 7.79 3.31 -8.89
N MET A 21 6.45 3.18 -8.79
CA MET A 21 5.57 4.34 -8.72
C MET A 21 5.72 5.11 -7.40
N LEU A 22 5.92 4.39 -6.30
CA LEU A 22 6.00 4.96 -4.95
C LEU A 22 7.41 5.43 -4.57
N ALA A 23 8.45 5.00 -5.29
CA ALA A 23 9.82 5.44 -5.02
C ALA A 23 10.02 6.97 -5.10
N SER A 24 9.20 7.67 -5.90
CA SER A 24 9.21 9.15 -5.96
C SER A 24 8.35 9.83 -4.90
N CYS A 25 7.62 9.07 -4.07
CA CYS A 25 6.68 9.63 -3.10
C CYS A 25 7.33 9.97 -1.76
N VAL A 26 8.66 9.91 -1.62
CA VAL A 26 9.37 10.35 -0.40
C VAL A 26 9.23 11.85 -0.12
N SER A 27 8.82 12.67 -1.11
CA SER A 27 8.48 14.09 -0.89
C SER A 27 7.02 14.31 -0.48
N TYR A 28 6.21 13.24 -0.41
CA TYR A 28 4.80 13.30 -0.06
C TYR A 28 4.62 13.15 1.47
N PHE A 29 3.43 13.52 1.94
CA PHE A 29 2.94 13.30 3.29
C PHE A 29 1.79 12.30 3.26
N VAL A 30 1.60 11.57 4.35
CA VAL A 30 0.39 10.75 4.51
C VAL A 30 -0.77 11.67 4.87
N GLU A 31 -1.66 11.93 3.90
CA GLU A 31 -2.84 12.78 4.11
C GLU A 31 -3.86 12.07 5.01
N ARG A 32 -4.04 10.77 4.81
CA ARG A 32 -5.03 9.96 5.54
C ARG A 32 -4.75 8.47 5.39
N VAL A 33 -5.05 7.71 6.44
CA VAL A 33 -5.24 6.26 6.38
C VAL A 33 -6.71 5.95 6.66
N SER A 34 -7.36 5.24 5.75
CA SER A 34 -8.78 4.88 5.86
C SER A 34 -8.93 3.37 5.95
N PHE A 35 -9.73 2.91 6.90
CA PHE A 35 -10.11 1.51 7.08
C PHE A 35 -11.53 1.32 6.57
N GLY A 36 -11.76 0.27 5.79
CA GLY A 36 -13.07 -0.03 5.22
C GLY A 36 -13.25 -1.51 4.92
N ALA A 37 -14.37 -1.81 4.27
CA ALA A 37 -14.64 -3.13 3.73
C ALA A 37 -15.21 -2.99 2.31
N VAL A 38 -14.65 -3.74 1.37
CA VAL A 38 -15.07 -3.80 -0.04
C VAL A 38 -15.46 -5.24 -0.36
N ASN A 39 -16.72 -5.46 -0.74
CA ASN A 39 -17.22 -6.78 -1.13
C ASN A 39 -16.91 -7.89 -0.12
N VAL A 40 -17.07 -7.61 1.19
CA VAL A 40 -16.80 -8.52 2.33
C VAL A 40 -15.32 -8.63 2.73
N ASP A 41 -14.39 -8.12 1.93
CA ASP A 41 -12.97 -8.08 2.29
C ASP A 41 -12.62 -6.76 2.98
N ASP A 42 -11.87 -6.83 4.07
CA ASP A 42 -11.31 -5.64 4.71
C ASP A 42 -10.31 -4.95 3.75
N CYS A 43 -10.27 -3.62 3.82
CA CYS A 43 -9.37 -2.79 3.02
C CYS A 43 -8.74 -1.65 3.82
N VAL A 44 -7.52 -1.28 3.41
CA VAL A 44 -6.80 -0.09 3.86
C VAL A 44 -6.48 0.76 2.64
N ASP A 45 -6.90 2.01 2.69
CA ASP A 45 -6.52 3.02 1.71
C ASP A 45 -5.61 4.05 2.37
N VAL A 46 -4.39 4.19 1.84
CA VAL A 46 -3.43 5.21 2.25
C VAL A 46 -3.38 6.30 1.18
N PHE A 47 -3.66 7.53 1.59
CA PHE A 47 -3.67 8.71 0.73
C PHE A 47 -2.38 9.49 0.95
N LEU A 48 -1.63 9.72 -0.12
CA LEU A 48 -0.40 10.49 -0.10
C LEU A 48 -0.59 11.79 -0.86
N ARG A 49 -0.09 12.89 -0.29
CA ARG A 49 -0.17 14.23 -0.88
C ARG A 49 1.16 14.97 -0.79
N GLU A 50 1.61 15.56 -1.90
CA GLU A 50 2.79 16.44 -1.94
C GLU A 50 2.40 17.93 -1.82
N GLY A 51 1.18 18.28 -2.24
CA GLY A 51 0.65 19.64 -2.19
C GLY A 51 -0.52 19.85 -3.16
N PRO A 52 -1.13 21.04 -3.20
CA PRO A 52 -2.38 21.32 -3.90
C PRO A 52 -2.30 21.20 -5.42
N HIS A 53 -1.10 21.35 -6.00
CA HIS A 53 -0.87 21.33 -7.45
C HIS A 53 -0.34 19.99 -7.97
N LYS A 54 -0.32 18.97 -7.12
CA LYS A 54 0.15 17.62 -7.45
C LYS A 54 -1.00 16.65 -7.28
N PRO A 55 -1.13 15.64 -8.15
CA PRO A 55 -2.13 14.61 -7.96
C PRO A 55 -1.85 13.85 -6.67
N ASP A 56 -2.92 13.48 -5.98
CA ASP A 56 -2.83 12.60 -4.81
C ASP A 56 -2.53 11.19 -5.29
N ILE A 57 -1.76 10.44 -4.50
CA ILE A 57 -1.51 9.02 -4.74
C ILE A 57 -2.33 8.22 -3.73
N VAL A 58 -3.14 7.29 -4.21
CA VAL A 58 -3.88 6.38 -3.36
C VAL A 58 -3.29 4.99 -3.49
N ILE A 59 -2.94 4.42 -2.34
CA ILE A 59 -2.48 3.04 -2.20
C ILE A 59 -3.60 2.26 -1.53
N SER A 60 -4.24 1.37 -2.29
CA SER A 60 -5.34 0.54 -1.82
C SER A 60 -4.89 -0.90 -1.64
N LEU A 61 -5.03 -1.41 -0.42
CA LEU A 61 -4.76 -2.80 -0.05
C LEU A 61 -6.05 -3.48 0.35
N THR A 62 -6.32 -4.66 -0.22
CA THR A 62 -7.54 -5.44 0.07
C THR A 62 -7.20 -6.88 0.43
N CYS A 63 -8.14 -7.55 1.12
CA CYS A 63 -7.96 -8.91 1.65
C CYS A 63 -6.76 -8.92 2.62
N LEU A 64 -6.90 -8.13 3.69
CA LEU A 64 -5.86 -7.87 4.68
C LEU A 64 -5.55 -9.11 5.51
N HIS A 65 -4.27 -9.30 5.83
CA HIS A 65 -3.77 -10.35 6.72
C HIS A 65 -3.10 -9.78 7.96
N HIS A 66 -2.52 -8.59 7.84
CA HIS A 66 -1.89 -7.87 8.93
C HIS A 66 -2.01 -6.37 8.68
N VAL A 67 -2.26 -5.63 9.74
CA VAL A 67 -2.24 -4.17 9.76
C VAL A 67 -1.63 -3.76 11.09
N GLU A 68 -0.51 -3.06 11.00
CA GLU A 68 0.09 -2.32 12.11
C GLU A 68 0.18 -0.85 11.68
N THR A 69 -0.40 0.01 12.51
CA THR A 69 -0.37 1.45 12.31
C THR A 69 -0.35 2.09 13.69
N GLU A 70 0.36 3.22 13.80
CA GLU A 70 0.10 4.12 14.92
C GLU A 70 -1.34 4.69 14.83
N ASP A 71 -1.76 5.42 15.87
CA ASP A 71 -3.04 6.12 15.86
C ASP A 71 -3.22 6.89 14.54
N SER A 72 -4.37 6.74 13.87
CA SER A 72 -4.60 7.32 12.55
C SER A 72 -4.45 8.84 12.53
N THR A 73 -4.65 9.50 13.68
CA THR A 73 -4.41 10.95 13.85
C THR A 73 -2.93 11.30 13.95
N ALA A 74 -2.09 10.38 14.43
CA ALA A 74 -0.63 10.54 14.46
C ALA A 74 0.01 10.29 13.09
N VAL A 75 -0.61 9.44 12.26
CA VAL A 75 -0.15 9.19 10.89
C VAL A 75 -0.56 10.33 9.94
N GLN A 76 -1.68 11.00 10.19
CA GLN A 76 -2.14 12.10 9.36
C GLN A 76 -1.15 13.30 9.40
N GLY A 77 -0.70 13.72 8.22
CA GLY A 77 0.28 14.78 8.01
C GLY A 77 1.73 14.37 8.26
N SER A 78 2.01 13.08 8.52
CA SER A 78 3.38 12.61 8.70
C SER A 78 4.16 12.66 7.38
N PHE A 79 5.41 13.10 7.44
CA PHE A 79 6.31 12.97 6.29
C PHE A 79 6.75 11.52 6.13
N ILE A 80 7.19 11.20 4.92
CA ILE A 80 7.58 9.87 4.52
C ILE A 80 9.10 9.84 4.40
N ASP A 81 9.76 9.12 5.30
CA ASP A 81 11.20 8.83 5.15
C ASP A 81 11.43 7.72 4.13
N GLU A 82 10.57 6.71 4.15
CA GLU A 82 10.71 5.53 3.30
C GLU A 82 9.35 4.92 2.94
N ILE A 83 9.20 4.46 1.69
CA ILE A 83 8.09 3.59 1.27
C ILE A 83 8.68 2.33 0.63
N LEU A 84 8.31 1.18 1.18
CA LEU A 84 8.67 -0.13 0.67
C LEU A 84 7.43 -0.87 0.24
N VAL A 85 7.52 -1.50 -0.93
CA VAL A 85 6.55 -2.48 -1.40
C VAL A 85 7.29 -3.76 -1.70
N GLU A 86 6.97 -4.82 -0.97
CA GLU A 86 7.64 -6.10 -1.06
C GLU A 86 6.67 -7.21 -1.47
N HIS A 87 7.17 -8.11 -2.32
CA HIS A 87 6.48 -9.35 -2.66
C HIS A 87 6.80 -10.40 -1.61
N LEU A 88 5.76 -10.99 -1.02
CA LEU A 88 5.88 -12.07 -0.04
C LEU A 88 5.45 -13.38 -0.70
N PRO A 89 6.41 -14.23 -1.12
CA PRO A 89 6.11 -15.42 -1.90
C PRO A 89 5.49 -16.53 -1.04
N ARG A 90 4.81 -17.47 -1.69
CA ARG A 90 4.30 -18.70 -1.05
C ARG A 90 5.44 -19.58 -0.53
N LEU A 91 5.11 -20.46 0.41
CA LEU A 91 6.00 -21.57 0.77
C LEU A 91 6.33 -22.41 -0.49
N PRO A 92 7.56 -22.91 -0.61
CA PRO A 92 8.64 -22.90 0.38
C PRO A 92 9.59 -21.69 0.28
N HIS A 93 9.31 -20.69 -0.57
CA HIS A 93 10.21 -19.57 -0.76
C HIS A 93 10.30 -18.69 0.50
N PRO A 94 11.49 -18.22 0.89
CA PRO A 94 11.64 -17.39 2.09
C PRO A 94 11.00 -16.01 1.90
N TRP A 95 10.54 -15.42 3.01
CA TRP A 95 10.20 -14.01 3.09
C TRP A 95 11.43 -13.19 3.45
N PRO A 96 11.43 -11.86 3.23
CA PRO A 96 12.41 -10.95 3.81
C PRO A 96 12.50 -11.12 5.34
N ASP A 97 13.68 -10.92 5.92
CA ASP A 97 13.96 -11.18 7.34
C ASP A 97 13.05 -10.38 8.28
N ASP A 98 12.75 -9.13 7.91
CA ASP A 98 11.92 -8.20 8.67
C ASP A 98 10.41 -8.41 8.46
N ALA A 99 10.02 -9.33 7.57
CA ALA A 99 8.64 -9.80 7.41
C ALA A 99 8.37 -11.11 8.20
N ILE A 100 9.41 -11.73 8.76
CA ILE A 100 9.28 -12.97 9.53
C ILE A 100 8.51 -12.69 10.82
N GLY A 101 7.43 -13.43 11.05
CA GLY A 101 6.62 -13.33 12.27
C GLY A 101 5.49 -12.31 12.22
N LEU A 102 5.31 -11.58 11.10
CA LEU A 102 4.15 -10.71 10.91
C LEU A 102 2.84 -11.49 10.90
N ILE A 103 2.83 -12.67 10.25
CA ILE A 103 1.71 -13.62 10.24
C ILE A 103 2.22 -15.07 10.23
N ASP A 104 1.35 -16.00 10.65
CA ASP A 104 1.62 -17.43 10.58
C ASP A 104 1.59 -17.94 9.13
N ARG A 105 2.74 -18.37 8.63
CA ARG A 105 2.86 -18.88 7.25
C ARG A 105 2.25 -20.28 7.14
N SER A 106 1.41 -20.48 6.12
CA SER A 106 0.84 -21.78 5.78
C SER A 106 0.87 -22.03 4.28
N SER A 107 0.65 -23.28 3.85
CA SER A 107 0.52 -23.63 2.42
C SER A 107 -0.78 -23.13 1.80
N GLU A 108 -1.74 -22.69 2.62
CA GLU A 108 -3.03 -22.17 2.19
C GLU A 108 -2.97 -20.66 1.89
N LEU A 109 -1.98 -19.96 2.43
CA LEU A 109 -1.80 -18.54 2.14
C LEU A 109 -1.43 -18.32 0.68
N PRO A 110 -2.06 -17.33 0.02
CA PRO A 110 -1.65 -16.93 -1.32
C PRO A 110 -0.30 -16.22 -1.27
N GLU A 111 0.20 -15.80 -2.43
CA GLU A 111 1.26 -14.78 -2.41
C GLU A 111 0.68 -13.47 -1.89
N LEU A 112 1.48 -12.77 -1.11
CA LEU A 112 1.07 -11.55 -0.45
C LEU A 112 1.95 -10.39 -0.89
N VAL A 113 1.51 -9.20 -0.51
CA VAL A 113 2.25 -7.96 -0.67
C VAL A 113 2.32 -7.27 0.68
N ARG A 114 3.50 -6.75 1.01
CA ARG A 114 3.71 -5.90 2.17
C ARG A 114 3.91 -4.47 1.69
N LEU A 115 3.15 -3.54 2.23
CA LEU A 115 3.43 -2.11 2.17
C LEU A 115 3.98 -1.69 3.53
N ARG A 116 5.15 -1.07 3.54
CA ARG A 116 5.68 -0.38 4.70
C ARG A 116 5.93 1.09 4.37
N ILE A 117 5.38 1.99 5.17
CA ILE A 117 5.67 3.42 5.14
C ILE A 117 6.30 3.76 6.48
N ALA A 118 7.53 4.25 6.45
CA ALA A 118 8.27 4.66 7.63
C ALA A 118 8.48 6.18 7.63
N GLY A 119 8.50 6.75 8.83
CA GLY A 119 8.60 8.17 9.09
C GLY A 119 8.50 8.43 10.59
N PRO A 120 8.00 9.61 11.00
CA PRO A 120 7.62 9.86 12.39
C PRO A 120 6.58 8.89 12.94
N SER A 121 5.79 8.32 12.03
CA SER A 121 4.71 7.37 12.28
C SER A 121 4.85 6.24 11.26
N GLU A 122 4.58 5.00 11.68
CA GLU A 122 4.72 3.82 10.80
C GLU A 122 3.36 3.26 10.37
N VAL A 123 3.32 2.76 9.14
CA VAL A 123 2.23 1.95 8.58
C VAL A 123 2.83 0.70 7.96
N ASP A 124 2.48 -0.48 8.46
CA ASP A 124 2.89 -1.78 7.93
C ASP A 124 1.65 -2.65 7.66
N VAL A 125 1.43 -2.99 6.40
CA VAL A 125 0.22 -3.69 5.96
C VAL A 125 0.60 -4.86 5.08
N VAL A 126 0.08 -6.05 5.42
CA VAL A 126 0.17 -7.25 4.59
C VAL A 126 -1.21 -7.56 4.03
N ALA A 127 -1.29 -7.70 2.71
CA ALA A 127 -2.54 -7.94 2.00
C ALA A 127 -2.34 -8.90 0.80
N SER A 128 -3.45 -9.38 0.24
CA SER A 128 -3.40 -10.22 -0.97
C SER A 128 -3.37 -9.40 -2.26
N CYS A 129 -3.89 -8.17 -2.21
CA CYS A 129 -4.04 -7.29 -3.36
C CYS A 129 -3.50 -5.89 -3.04
N LEU A 130 -2.79 -5.32 -4.01
CA LEU A 130 -2.28 -3.94 -4.00
C LEU A 130 -2.66 -3.24 -5.30
N THR A 131 -3.26 -2.07 -5.18
CA THR A 131 -3.52 -1.16 -6.29
C THR A 131 -2.98 0.22 -5.95
N VAL A 132 -2.22 0.82 -6.88
CA VAL A 132 -1.74 2.20 -6.77
C VAL A 132 -2.31 3.00 -7.93
N TYR A 133 -2.93 4.13 -7.63
CA TYR A 133 -3.48 5.03 -8.65
C TYR A 133 -3.37 6.49 -8.22
N THR A 134 -3.36 7.36 -9.23
CA THR A 134 -3.41 8.81 -9.05
C THR A 134 -4.86 9.27 -8.98
N ALA A 135 -5.22 10.03 -7.96
CA ALA A 135 -6.48 10.77 -7.89
C ALA A 135 -6.22 12.26 -8.15
N MET A 136 -7.20 12.96 -8.73
CA MET A 136 -7.15 14.42 -8.81
C MET A 136 -7.18 14.98 -7.38
N SER A 137 -6.31 15.95 -7.07
CA SER A 137 -6.33 16.60 -5.76
C SER A 137 -7.67 17.32 -5.57
N ASP A 138 -8.30 17.10 -4.41
CA ASP A 138 -9.57 17.73 -4.04
C ASP A 138 -9.48 19.28 -4.05
N ASP A 139 -8.27 19.83 -3.92
CA ASP A 139 -8.02 21.27 -3.97
C ASP A 139 -8.20 21.84 -5.38
N GLU A 140 -7.83 21.10 -6.45
CA GLU A 140 -8.12 21.52 -7.82
C GLU A 140 -9.60 21.35 -8.17
N ALA A 141 -10.27 20.34 -7.61
CA ALA A 141 -11.71 20.13 -7.80
C ALA A 141 -12.57 21.22 -7.14
N SER A 142 -12.02 21.91 -6.13
CA SER A 142 -12.68 22.98 -5.39
C SER A 142 -12.45 24.39 -5.97
N MET A 143 -11.64 24.52 -7.02
CA MET A 143 -11.44 25.79 -7.72
C MET A 143 -12.72 26.17 -8.47
N PRO A 144 -13.30 27.38 -8.26
CA PRO A 144 -14.44 27.82 -9.04
C PRO A 144 -14.03 27.92 -10.51
N LEU A 145 -14.84 27.31 -11.40
CA LEU A 145 -14.72 27.49 -12.86
C LEU A 145 -14.69 28.98 -13.15
N GLN A 146 -13.54 29.53 -13.52
CA GLN A 146 -13.45 30.90 -14.02
C GLN A 146 -14.19 30.96 -15.35
N GLY A 147 -15.39 31.55 -15.33
CA GLY A 147 -16.16 31.99 -16.49
C GLY A 147 -16.19 33.51 -16.56
#